data_AF-A0A9J6GL85-F1
#
_entry.id   AF-A0A9J6GL85-F1
#
_cell.length_a   1.000
_cell.length_b   1.000
_cell.length_c   1.000
_cell.angle_alpha   90.00
_cell.angle_beta   90.00
_cell.angle_gamma   90.00
#
_symmetry.space_group_name_H-M   'P 1'
#
loop_
_entity.id
_entity.type
_entity.pdbx_description
1 polymer ?
#
loop_
_entity_poly.entity_id
_entity_poly.type
_entity_poly.pdbx_seq_one_letter_code
_entity_poly.pdbx_strand_id
1 'polypeptide(L)'
;MVATVTKIDGYVTSLTLREVTMLHAEAVAIALAITRTPAEVIITDSQSACRSYLQGRISHTAMNILSQNPSKKEMVSVVWTPAHTSLP
;
A
#
# COMPACT_ATOMS: atom_id res chain seq x y z
N MET A 1 4.07 7.42 -12.42
CA MET A 1 4.60 6.90 -11.14
C MET A 1 4.27 5.41 -11.05
N VAL A 2 5.20 4.57 -10.61
CA VAL A 2 5.02 3.12 -10.48
C VAL A 2 5.03 2.77 -9.00
N ALA A 3 4.02 2.02 -8.56
CA ALA A 3 3.93 1.48 -7.20
C ALA A 3 4.25 -0.01 -7.25
N THR A 4 5.16 -0.49 -6.40
CA THR A 4 5.57 -1.90 -6.33
C THR A 4 5.49 -2.39 -4.89
N VAL A 5 4.93 -3.58 -4.69
CA VAL A 5 4.91 -4.28 -3.41
C VAL A 5 5.75 -5.54 -3.57
N THR A 6 6.64 -5.84 -2.63
CA THR A 6 7.47 -7.05 -2.67
C THR A 6 7.54 -7.66 -1.29
N LYS A 7 7.27 -8.97 -1.20
CA LYS A 7 7.64 -9.80 -0.05
C LYS A 7 8.89 -10.62 -0.41
N ILE A 8 9.73 -10.90 0.59
CA ILE A 8 10.87 -11.83 0.51
C ILE A 8 10.49 -13.20 -0.10
N ASP A 9 9.22 -13.61 -0.04
CA ASP A 9 8.72 -14.90 -0.56
C ASP A 9 7.93 -14.83 -1.89
N GLY A 10 8.01 -13.74 -2.67
CA GLY A 10 7.67 -13.80 -4.11
C GLY A 10 6.33 -13.22 -4.59
N TYR A 11 5.59 -12.45 -3.77
CA TYR A 11 4.47 -11.66 -4.28
C TYR A 11 4.95 -10.30 -4.78
N VAL A 12 4.92 -10.11 -6.09
CA VAL A 12 5.17 -8.82 -6.75
C VAL A 12 3.90 -8.37 -7.44
N THR A 13 3.38 -7.22 -7.03
CA THR A 13 2.30 -6.53 -7.72
C THR A 13 2.74 -5.11 -8.04
N SER A 14 2.35 -4.63 -9.22
CA SER A 14 2.70 -3.29 -9.67
C SER A 14 1.57 -2.61 -10.42
N LEU A 15 1.46 -1.30 -10.27
CA LEU A 15 0.53 -0.47 -11.04
C LEU A 15 1.23 0.81 -11.51
N THR A 16 0.92 1.24 -12.73
CA THR A 16 1.37 2.52 -13.28
C THR A 16 0.24 3.53 -13.26
N LEU A 17 0.50 4.70 -12.68
CA LEU A 17 -0.42 5.84 -12.63
C LEU A 17 0.19 7.04 -13.37
N ARG A 18 -0.65 7.79 -14.09
CA ARG A 18 -0.28 9.04 -14.78
C ARG A 18 -0.77 10.24 -13.99
N GLU A 19 0.02 11.31 -13.96
CA GLU A 19 -0.38 12.62 -13.39
C GLU A 19 -0.87 12.56 -11.92
N VAL A 20 -0.17 11.79 -11.08
CA VAL A 20 -0.49 11.66 -9.65
C VAL A 20 0.61 12.23 -8.76
N THR A 21 0.25 12.64 -7.56
CA THR A 21 1.21 13.02 -6.51
C THR A 21 1.89 11.78 -5.91
N MET A 22 3.03 11.98 -5.24
CA MET A 22 3.72 10.91 -4.50
C MET A 22 2.80 10.24 -3.49
N LEU A 23 2.15 11.04 -2.63
CA LEU A 23 1.20 10.53 -1.62
C LEU A 23 0.08 9.69 -2.24
N HIS A 24 -0.45 10.10 -3.40
CA HIS A 24 -1.50 9.36 -4.09
C HIS A 24 -0.97 8.01 -4.58
N ALA A 25 0.18 7.97 -5.23
CA ALA A 25 0.73 6.71 -5.71
C ALA A 25 1.12 5.76 -4.57
N GLU A 26 1.69 6.27 -3.49
CA GLU A 26 2.06 5.49 -2.30
C GLU A 26 0.82 4.92 -1.61
N ALA A 27 -0.24 5.73 -1.49
CA ALA A 27 -1.52 5.23 -0.99
C ALA A 27 -2.10 4.13 -1.88
N VAL A 28 -1.99 4.27 -3.21
CA VAL A 28 -2.42 3.23 -4.14
C VAL A 28 -1.54 1.97 -4.03
N ALA A 29 -0.25 2.11 -3.75
CA ALA A 29 0.64 0.98 -3.48
C ALA A 29 0.15 0.16 -2.27
N ILE A 30 -0.21 0.84 -1.18
CA ILE A 30 -0.77 0.20 0.02
C ILE A 30 -2.08 -0.52 -0.30
N ALA A 31 -3.02 0.13 -1.00
CA ALA A 31 -4.27 -0.52 -1.44
C ALA A 31 -4.01 -1.76 -2.30
N LEU A 32 -3.05 -1.68 -3.23
CA LEU A 32 -2.68 -2.79 -4.09
C LEU A 32 -2.08 -3.95 -3.28
N ALA A 33 -1.27 -3.65 -2.27
CA ALA A 33 -0.70 -4.64 -1.35
C ALA A 33 -1.80 -5.39 -0.58
N ILE A 34 -2.73 -4.64 0.02
CA ILE A 34 -3.87 -5.18 0.79
C ILE A 34 -4.72 -6.13 -0.05
N THR A 35 -4.98 -5.75 -1.30
CA THR A 35 -5.95 -6.48 -2.15
C THR A 35 -5.33 -7.61 -2.95
N ARG A 36 -4.03 -7.54 -3.27
CA ARG A 36 -3.36 -8.50 -4.17
C ARG A 36 -2.41 -9.46 -3.47
N THR A 37 -2.27 -9.35 -2.16
CA THR A 37 -1.42 -10.25 -1.37
C THR A 37 -2.20 -10.81 -0.18
N PRO A 38 -1.79 -11.97 0.38
CA PRO A 38 -2.35 -12.47 1.62
C PRO A 38 -1.75 -11.80 2.87
N ALA A 39 -1.04 -10.67 2.71
CA ALA A 39 -0.32 -10.04 3.81
C ALA A 39 -1.26 -9.46 4.87
N GLU A 40 -0.94 -9.74 6.13
CA GLU A 40 -1.64 -9.17 7.30
C GLU A 40 -0.98 -7.89 7.80
N VAL A 41 0.29 -7.69 7.42
CA VAL A 41 1.08 -6.50 7.73
C VAL A 41 1.65 -5.95 6.44
N ILE A 42 1.32 -4.71 6.13
CA ILE A 42 1.91 -3.93 5.04
C ILE A 42 2.94 -3.00 5.65
N ILE A 43 4.20 -3.19 5.27
CA ILE A 43 5.28 -2.28 5.63
C ILE A 43 5.44 -1.27 4.49
N THR A 44 5.43 0.01 4.83
CA THR A 44 5.62 1.10 3.86
C THR A 44 6.70 2.06 4.35
N ASP A 45 7.53 2.54 3.43
CA ASP A 45 8.51 3.59 3.69
C ASP A 45 7.90 5.01 3.63
N SER A 46 6.69 5.13 3.10
CA SER A 46 5.95 6.39 3.06
C SER A 46 5.24 6.68 4.39
N GLN A 47 5.83 7.59 5.17
CA GLN A 47 5.25 8.04 6.43
C GLN A 47 3.91 8.75 6.22
N SER A 48 3.81 9.55 5.17
CA SER A 48 2.63 10.35 4.84
C SER A 48 1.47 9.45 4.43
N ALA A 49 1.70 8.45 3.58
CA ALA A 49 0.68 7.49 3.17
C ALA A 49 0.23 6.63 4.34
N CYS A 50 1.16 6.13 5.17
CA CYS A 50 0.83 5.37 6.38
C CYS A 50 -0.08 6.18 7.32
N ARG A 51 0.31 7.43 7.64
CA ARG A 51 -0.51 8.32 8.47
C ARG A 51 -1.88 8.58 7.87
N SER A 52 -1.96 8.81 6.56
CA SER A 52 -3.22 8.98 5.83
C SER A 52 -4.15 7.78 6.03
N TYR A 53 -3.65 6.55 5.87
CA TYR A 53 -4.41 5.32 6.11
C TYR A 53 -4.90 5.20 7.55
N LEU A 54 -4.03 5.44 8.53
CA LEU A 54 -4.40 5.38 9.96
C LEU A 54 -5.45 6.43 10.35
N GLN A 55 -5.52 7.55 9.62
CA GLN A 55 -6.54 8.58 9.79
C GLN A 55 -7.82 8.35 8.97
N GLY A 56 -7.91 7.24 8.21
CA GLY A 56 -9.02 6.98 7.29
C GLY A 56 -9.08 7.90 6.08
N ARG A 57 -7.99 8.63 5.78
CA ARG A 57 -7.89 9.57 4.66
C ARG A 57 -7.17 8.91 3.48
N ILE A 58 -7.94 8.30 2.60
CA ILE A 58 -7.40 7.61 1.42
C ILE A 58 -7.86 8.27 0.12
N SER A 59 -7.04 8.16 -0.93
CA SER A 59 -7.41 8.67 -2.25
C SER A 59 -8.58 7.88 -2.84
N HIS A 60 -9.36 8.51 -3.71
CA HIS A 60 -10.49 7.85 -4.40
C HIS A 60 -10.03 6.61 -5.16
N THR A 61 -8.86 6.65 -5.81
CA THR A 61 -8.29 5.49 -6.51
C THR A 61 -7.95 4.35 -5.55
N ALA A 62 -7.34 4.65 -4.40
CA ALA A 62 -7.03 3.64 -3.39
C ALA A 62 -8.30 3.00 -2.81
N MET A 63 -9.33 3.81 -2.54
CA MET A 63 -10.64 3.31 -2.12
C MET A 63 -11.26 2.39 -3.17
N ASN A 64 -11.25 2.80 -4.45
CA ASN A 64 -11.78 1.97 -5.53
C ASN A 64 -11.07 0.61 -5.63
N ILE A 65 -9.75 0.57 -5.48
CA ILE A 65 -8.99 -0.69 -5.46
C ILE A 65 -9.43 -1.57 -4.30
N LEU A 66 -9.55 -1.01 -3.09
CA LEU A 66 -10.02 -1.73 -1.89
C LEU A 66 -11.44 -2.28 -2.05
N SER A 67 -12.36 -1.51 -2.65
CA SER A 67 -13.76 -1.93 -2.83
C SER A 67 -13.94 -3.00 -3.91
N GLN A 68 -13.13 -2.98 -4.98
CA GLN A 68 -13.26 -3.94 -6.09
C GLN A 68 -12.72 -5.33 -5.75
N ASN A 69 -11.73 -5.42 -4.85
CA ASN A 69 -11.11 -6.67 -4.45
C ASN A 69 -10.90 -6.66 -2.93
N PRO A 70 -11.98 -6.78 -2.12
CA PRO A 70 -11.86 -6.73 -0.68
C PRO A 70 -10.87 -7.80 -0.18
N SER A 71 -10.05 -7.44 0.81
CA SER A 71 -9.12 -8.39 1.42
C SER A 71 -9.90 -9.56 2.00
N LYS A 72 -9.39 -10.78 1.86
CA LYS A 72 -9.91 -11.96 2.55
C LYS A 72 -9.66 -11.93 4.07
N LYS A 73 -8.93 -10.92 4.55
CA LYS A 73 -8.56 -10.69 5.94
C LYS A 73 -9.47 -9.64 6.54
N GLU A 74 -9.92 -9.89 7.77
CA GLU A 74 -10.77 -8.95 8.53
C GLU A 74 -10.00 -7.68 8.95
N MET A 75 -8.69 -7.81 9.17
CA MET A 75 -7.84 -6.69 9.58
C MET A 75 -6.47 -6.79 8.91
N VAL A 76 -5.99 -5.66 8.39
CA VAL A 76 -4.64 -5.51 7.84
C VAL A 76 -3.97 -4.32 8.52
N SER A 77 -2.78 -4.54 9.06
CA SER A 77 -1.99 -3.50 9.73
C SER A 77 -1.06 -2.81 8.73
N VAL A 78 -1.01 -1.48 8.76
CA VAL A 78 -0.07 -0.69 7.97
C VAL A 78 0.97 -0.09 8.90
N VAL A 79 2.24 -0.43 8.69
CA VAL A 79 3.35 -0.02 9.56
C VAL A 79 4.33 0.80 8.74
N TRP A 80 4.72 1.96 9.29
CA TRP A 80 5.76 2.77 8.68
C TRP A 80 7.16 2.32 9.11
N THR A 81 8.08 2.29 8.17
CA THR A 81 9.52 2.17 8.40
C THR A 81 10.25 3.34 7.72
N PRO A 82 11.38 3.82 8.22
CA PRO A 82 12.23 4.69 7.43
C PRO A 82 12.66 4.00 6.12
N ALA A 83 12.78 4.80 5.05
CA ALA A 83 13.36 4.34 3.79
C ALA A 83 14.85 4.02 3.99
N HIS A 84 15.38 3.09 3.17
CA HIS A 84 16.80 2.74 3.13
C HIS A 84 17.38 2.16 4.43
N THR A 85 16.55 1.74 5.39
CA THR A 85 16.96 0.89 6.50
C THR A 85 16.65 -0.56 6.19
N SER A 86 17.63 -1.44 6.40
CA SER A 86 17.43 -2.89 6.35
C SER A 86 16.45 -3.30 7.45
N LEU A 87 15.32 -3.87 7.05
CA LEU A 87 14.39 -4.55 7.93
C LEU A 87 14.94 -5.95 8.24
N PRO A 88 14.79 -6.45 9.49
CA PRO A 88 15.18 -7.81 9.86
C PRO A 88 14.30 -8.88 9.19
#